data_AF-A0A2D7VS29-F1
#
_entry.id   AF-A0A2D7VS29-F1
#
_cell.length_a   1.000
_cell.length_b   1.000
_cell.length_c   1.000
_cell.angle_alpha   90.00
_cell.angle_beta   90.00
_cell.angle_gamma   90.00
#
_symmetry.space_group_name_H-M   'P 1'
#
loop_
_entity.id
_entity.type
_entity.pdbx_description
1 polymer ?
#
loop_
_entity_poly.entity_id
_entity_poly.type
_entity_poly.pdbx_seq_one_letter_code
_entity_poly.pdbx_strand_id
1 'polypeptide(L)'
;MNKTILYLLAFMAVSFSAIAQNSKKEVLLTIDDDPIYASEFKRVYKKNLELVQDERQKTVEGYLDLFIDYKLKVKEAYSQGLHKKQGYLKEFEKYQEQLSRYYIYEDNVTSDLALEAYERGKEEIKASHLLIMTSFSDSPADTLKAYKKIDQLRARALAGEDFTTLVKENSEEPNADKSEGNLGYFSVFSL
;
A
#
# COMPACT_ATOMS: atom_id res chain seq x y z
N MET A 1 -52.98 17.04 11.41
CA MET A 1 -51.67 16.68 10.82
C MET A 1 -51.38 17.67 9.69
N ASN A 2 -50.29 18.44 9.79
CA ASN A 2 -50.03 19.52 8.81
C ASN A 2 -49.84 18.95 7.41
N LYS A 3 -50.52 19.52 6.41
CA LYS A 3 -50.49 19.06 5.02
C LYS A 3 -49.05 18.98 4.48
N THR A 4 -48.17 19.88 4.93
CA THR A 4 -46.73 19.86 4.66
C THR A 4 -46.03 18.61 5.16
N ILE A 5 -46.35 18.10 6.35
CA ILE A 5 -45.77 16.85 6.90
C ILE A 5 -46.26 15.65 6.08
N LEU A 6 -47.51 15.67 5.63
CA LEU A 6 -48.07 14.62 4.76
C LEU A 6 -47.37 14.59 3.39
N TYR A 7 -47.11 15.75 2.79
CA TYR A 7 -46.35 15.83 1.52
C TYR A 7 -44.89 15.41 1.67
N LEU A 8 -44.26 15.71 2.82
CA LEU A 8 -42.88 15.31 3.10
C LEU A 8 -42.75 13.79 3.29
N LEU A 9 -43.71 13.18 4.01
CA LEU A 9 -43.78 11.72 4.15
C LEU A 9 -44.08 11.02 2.81
N ALA A 10 -44.94 11.60 1.96
CA ALA A 10 -45.20 11.07 0.63
C ALA A 10 -43.96 11.13 -0.28
N PHE A 11 -43.18 12.22 -0.21
CA PHE A 11 -41.94 12.37 -0.99
C PHE A 11 -40.83 11.40 -0.53
N MET A 12 -40.74 11.16 0.79
CA MET A 12 -39.79 10.20 1.37
C MET A 12 -40.15 8.74 1.02
N ALA A 13 -41.44 8.39 0.95
CA ALA A 13 -41.90 7.07 0.56
C ALA A 13 -41.61 6.73 -0.92
N VAL A 14 -41.67 7.72 -1.83
CA VAL A 14 -41.33 7.53 -3.25
C VAL A 14 -39.82 7.33 -3.45
N SER A 15 -39.00 7.92 -2.58
CA SER A 15 -37.54 7.82 -2.63
C SER A 15 -37.02 6.42 -2.25
N PHE A 16 -37.79 5.65 -1.48
CA PHE A 16 -37.47 4.27 -1.10
C PHE A 16 -37.77 3.22 -2.18
N SER A 17 -38.46 3.61 -3.27
CA SER A 17 -38.81 2.69 -4.37
C SER A 17 -37.76 2.67 -5.50
N ALA A 18 -36.70 3.46 -5.39
CA ALA A 18 -35.60 3.48 -6.35
C ALA A 18 -34.63 2.31 -6.10
N ILE A 19 -34.99 1.11 -6.54
CA ILE A 19 -34.08 -0.04 -6.60
C ILE A 19 -33.14 0.18 -7.81
N ALA A 20 -32.16 1.07 -7.67
CA ALA A 20 -31.16 1.35 -8.71
C ALA A 20 -30.03 0.30 -8.77
N GLN A 21 -29.99 -0.64 -7.82
CA GLN A 21 -28.92 -1.64 -7.69
C GLN A 21 -29.25 -2.99 -8.32
N ASN A 22 -30.22 -3.07 -9.22
CA ASN A 22 -30.50 -4.33 -9.93
C ASN A 22 -29.58 -4.45 -11.17
N SER A 23 -28.27 -4.49 -10.94
CA SER A 23 -27.32 -4.92 -11.96
C SER A 23 -27.46 -6.43 -12.11
N LYS A 24 -28.48 -6.87 -12.87
CA LYS A 24 -28.57 -8.26 -13.30
C LYS A 24 -27.23 -8.61 -13.94
N LYS A 25 -26.43 -9.42 -13.23
CA LYS A 25 -25.14 -9.86 -13.72
C LYS A 25 -25.42 -10.77 -14.91
N GLU A 26 -25.24 -10.23 -16.10
CA GLU A 26 -25.45 -10.95 -17.35
C GLU A 26 -24.43 -12.09 -17.43
N VAL A 27 -24.91 -13.33 -17.35
CA VAL A 27 -24.09 -14.52 -17.53
C VAL A 27 -23.76 -14.63 -19.01
N LEU A 28 -22.47 -14.61 -19.34
CA LEU A 28 -21.98 -14.75 -20.70
C LEU A 28 -21.87 -16.22 -21.09
N LEU A 29 -21.32 -17.03 -20.20
CA LEU A 29 -21.15 -18.46 -20.38
C LEU A 29 -21.04 -19.14 -19.01
N THR A 30 -21.18 -20.47 -18.99
CA THR A 30 -21.04 -21.28 -17.77
C THR A 30 -20.01 -22.38 -18.04
N ILE A 31 -19.08 -22.60 -17.11
CA ILE A 31 -18.15 -23.74 -17.15
C ILE A 31 -18.49 -24.63 -15.96
N ASP A 32 -19.05 -25.81 -16.23
CA ASP A 32 -19.73 -26.66 -15.26
C ASP A 32 -20.84 -25.90 -14.53
N ASP A 33 -20.74 -25.74 -13.20
CA ASP A 33 -21.69 -25.01 -12.36
C ASP A 33 -21.28 -23.55 -12.08
N ASP A 34 -20.17 -23.08 -12.67
CA ASP A 34 -19.64 -21.72 -12.42
C ASP A 34 -20.11 -20.73 -13.49
N PRO A 35 -20.98 -19.75 -13.17
CA PRO A 35 -21.38 -18.72 -14.10
C PRO A 35 -20.26 -17.70 -14.29
N ILE A 36 -19.92 -17.42 -15.56
CA ILE A 36 -18.95 -16.41 -15.95
C ILE A 36 -19.70 -15.24 -16.58
N TYR A 37 -19.46 -14.03 -16.05
CA TYR A 37 -20.26 -12.86 -16.36
C TYR A 37 -19.68 -12.02 -17.50
N ALA A 38 -20.55 -11.40 -18.29
CA ALA A 38 -20.18 -10.50 -19.37
C ALA A 38 -19.33 -9.31 -18.90
N SER A 39 -19.52 -8.85 -17.65
CA SER A 39 -18.71 -7.79 -17.05
C SER A 39 -17.25 -8.20 -16.84
N GLU A 40 -16.99 -9.46 -16.51
CA GLU A 40 -15.63 -9.99 -16.38
C GLU A 40 -14.95 -10.01 -17.75
N PHE A 41 -15.62 -10.57 -18.76
CA PHE A 41 -15.13 -10.60 -20.13
C PHE A 41 -14.81 -9.19 -20.64
N LYS A 42 -15.75 -8.23 -20.52
CA LYS A 42 -15.55 -6.84 -20.97
C LYS A 42 -14.33 -6.19 -20.30
N ARG A 43 -14.10 -6.46 -19.00
CA ARG A 43 -12.94 -5.93 -18.26
C ARG A 43 -11.63 -6.54 -18.77
N VAL A 44 -11.58 -7.86 -18.95
CA VAL A 44 -10.39 -8.57 -19.41
C VAL A 44 -10.06 -8.21 -20.86
N TYR A 45 -11.08 -8.20 -21.74
CA TYR A 45 -10.98 -7.76 -23.12
C TYR A 45 -10.37 -6.36 -23.21
N LYS A 46 -10.97 -5.35 -22.56
CA LYS A 46 -10.48 -3.96 -22.61
C LYS A 46 -9.06 -3.80 -22.05
N LYS A 47 -8.70 -4.55 -21.02
CA LYS A 47 -7.38 -4.41 -20.37
C LYS A 47 -6.25 -5.04 -21.19
N ASN A 48 -6.54 -6.12 -21.90
CA ASN A 48 -5.51 -7.00 -22.45
C ASN A 48 -5.56 -7.13 -23.99
N LEU A 49 -6.50 -6.47 -24.67
CA LEU A 49 -6.64 -6.56 -26.13
C LEU A 49 -5.33 -6.25 -26.88
N GLU A 50 -4.60 -5.24 -26.41
CA GLU A 50 -3.32 -4.81 -27.00
C GLU A 50 -2.20 -5.85 -26.85
N LEU A 51 -2.34 -6.83 -25.94
CA LEU A 51 -1.37 -7.91 -25.75
C LEU A 51 -1.54 -9.04 -26.78
N VAL A 52 -2.67 -9.06 -27.51
CA VAL A 52 -2.97 -10.09 -28.50
C VAL A 52 -2.18 -9.84 -29.77
N GLN A 53 -1.31 -10.78 -30.12
CA GLN A 53 -0.44 -10.66 -31.31
C GLN A 53 -1.16 -11.02 -32.62
N ASP A 54 -2.08 -11.99 -32.58
CA ASP A 54 -2.87 -12.37 -33.75
C ASP A 54 -4.06 -11.41 -33.91
N GLU A 55 -4.00 -10.56 -34.94
CA GLU A 55 -5.05 -9.60 -35.27
C GLU A 55 -6.45 -10.25 -35.40
N ARG A 56 -6.53 -11.52 -35.83
CA ARG A 56 -7.81 -12.24 -35.95
C ARG A 56 -8.48 -12.46 -34.60
N GLN A 57 -7.67 -12.59 -33.55
CA GLN A 57 -8.12 -12.81 -32.17
C GLN A 57 -8.46 -11.51 -31.44
N LYS A 58 -8.29 -10.33 -32.07
CA LYS A 58 -8.71 -9.04 -31.49
C LYS A 58 -10.20 -8.76 -31.65
N THR A 59 -10.88 -9.52 -32.51
CA THR A 59 -12.35 -9.50 -32.61
C THR A 59 -12.99 -9.95 -31.30
N VAL A 60 -14.25 -9.58 -31.06
CA VAL A 60 -14.95 -9.97 -29.84
C VAL A 60 -15.06 -11.49 -29.77
N GLU A 61 -15.37 -12.13 -30.89
CA GLU A 61 -15.51 -13.57 -31.04
C GLU A 61 -14.15 -14.27 -30.86
N GLY A 62 -13.10 -13.81 -31.53
CA GLY A 62 -11.77 -14.40 -31.41
C GLY A 62 -11.17 -14.26 -30.01
N TYR A 63 -11.43 -13.15 -29.32
CA TYR A 63 -11.01 -12.98 -27.94
C TYR A 63 -11.85 -13.82 -26.97
N LEU A 64 -13.13 -14.07 -27.28
CA LEU A 64 -13.98 -14.96 -26.49
C LEU A 64 -13.40 -16.36 -26.42
N ASP A 65 -12.88 -16.90 -27.52
CA ASP A 65 -12.21 -18.20 -27.54
C ASP A 65 -10.98 -18.22 -26.62
N LEU A 66 -10.11 -17.20 -26.72
CA LEU A 66 -8.95 -17.05 -25.81
C LEU A 66 -9.36 -16.97 -24.34
N PHE A 67 -10.46 -16.26 -24.07
CA PHE A 67 -10.99 -16.11 -22.73
C PHE A 67 -11.55 -17.43 -22.18
N ILE A 68 -12.27 -18.21 -23.01
CA ILE A 68 -12.77 -19.54 -22.64
C ILE A 68 -11.58 -20.47 -22.33
N ASP A 69 -10.58 -20.54 -23.22
CA ASP A 69 -9.37 -21.35 -23.02
C ASP A 69 -8.65 -20.97 -21.74
N TYR A 70 -8.51 -19.68 -21.46
CA TYR A 70 -7.94 -19.17 -20.22
C TYR A 70 -8.73 -19.66 -19.00
N LYS A 71 -10.06 -19.51 -18.99
CA LYS A 71 -10.90 -19.90 -17.85
C LYS A 71 -10.87 -21.42 -17.62
N LEU A 72 -10.87 -22.22 -18.68
CA LEU A 72 -10.71 -23.69 -18.59
C LEU A 72 -9.36 -24.07 -17.99
N LYS A 73 -8.25 -23.49 -18.46
CA LYS A 73 -6.90 -23.75 -17.92
C LYS A 73 -6.80 -23.37 -16.44
N VAL A 74 -7.38 -22.23 -16.05
CA VAL A 74 -7.41 -21.80 -14.66
C VAL A 74 -8.20 -22.80 -13.81
N LYS A 75 -9.40 -23.20 -14.25
CA LYS A 75 -10.24 -24.16 -13.51
C LYS A 75 -9.52 -25.49 -13.27
N GLU A 76 -8.85 -26.01 -14.29
CA GLU A 76 -8.06 -27.24 -14.16
C GLU A 76 -6.82 -27.06 -13.27
N ALA A 77 -6.16 -25.90 -13.30
CA ALA A 77 -5.08 -25.61 -12.36
C ALA A 77 -5.56 -25.60 -10.89
N TYR A 78 -6.79 -25.13 -10.64
CA TYR A 78 -7.41 -25.19 -9.31
C TYR A 78 -7.81 -26.62 -8.92
N SER A 79 -8.37 -27.42 -9.84
CA SER A 79 -8.72 -28.83 -9.60
C SER A 79 -7.50 -29.66 -9.18
N GLN A 80 -6.35 -29.41 -9.81
CA GLN A 80 -5.06 -30.04 -9.49
C GLN A 80 -4.39 -29.49 -8.22
N GLY A 81 -4.97 -28.49 -7.57
CA GLY A 81 -4.41 -27.89 -6.36
C GLY A 81 -3.12 -27.10 -6.57
N LEU A 82 -2.83 -26.64 -7.79
CA LEU A 82 -1.59 -25.90 -8.10
C LEU A 82 -1.45 -24.61 -7.28
N HIS A 83 -2.58 -23.96 -6.99
CA HIS A 83 -2.68 -22.78 -6.12
C HIS A 83 -2.31 -23.04 -4.64
N LYS A 84 -2.17 -24.30 -4.21
CA LYS A 84 -1.76 -24.66 -2.84
C LYS A 84 -0.27 -24.95 -2.72
N LYS A 85 0.47 -24.98 -3.84
CA LYS A 85 1.91 -25.23 -3.85
C LYS A 85 2.64 -24.10 -3.13
N GLN A 86 3.61 -24.45 -2.30
CA GLN A 86 4.38 -23.47 -1.51
C GLN A 86 5.06 -22.40 -2.36
N GLY A 87 5.57 -22.75 -3.55
CA GLY A 87 6.14 -21.78 -4.48
C GLY A 87 5.13 -20.72 -4.92
N TYR A 88 3.91 -21.15 -5.26
CA TYR A 88 2.83 -20.23 -5.66
C TYR A 88 2.41 -19.33 -4.49
N LEU A 89 2.23 -19.88 -3.29
CA LEU A 89 1.81 -19.09 -2.11
C LEU A 89 2.84 -17.99 -1.78
N LYS A 90 4.13 -18.31 -1.82
CA LYS A 90 5.22 -17.32 -1.62
C LYS A 90 5.21 -16.22 -2.67
N GLU A 91 5.05 -16.57 -3.93
CA GLU A 91 5.00 -15.60 -5.03
C GLU A 91 3.73 -14.74 -4.96
N PHE A 92 2.59 -15.35 -4.64
CA PHE A 92 1.32 -14.67 -4.43
C PHE A 92 1.40 -13.66 -3.29
N GLU A 93 1.98 -14.03 -2.14
CA GLU A 93 2.20 -13.13 -1.01
C GLU A 93 3.09 -11.95 -1.40
N LYS A 94 4.18 -12.19 -2.13
CA LYS A 94 5.06 -11.14 -2.64
C LYS A 94 4.31 -10.14 -3.54
N TYR A 95 3.48 -10.61 -4.47
CA TYR A 95 2.68 -9.73 -5.33
C TYR A 95 1.63 -8.96 -4.53
N GLN A 96 0.98 -9.62 -3.57
CA GLN A 96 0.03 -8.97 -2.67
C GLN A 96 0.70 -7.84 -1.88
N GLU A 97 1.90 -8.09 -1.32
CA GLU A 97 2.68 -7.10 -0.59
C GLU A 97 3.04 -5.90 -1.49
N GLN A 98 3.53 -6.17 -2.71
CA GLN A 98 3.87 -5.13 -3.69
C GLN A 98 2.68 -4.26 -4.07
N LEU A 99 1.52 -4.86 -4.35
CA LEU A 99 0.32 -4.11 -4.73
C LEU A 99 -0.27 -3.38 -3.53
N SER A 100 -0.28 -3.99 -2.35
CA SER A 100 -0.83 -3.39 -1.13
C SER A 100 -0.13 -2.08 -0.76
N ARG A 101 1.17 -1.96 -1.04
CA ARG A 101 1.90 -0.70 -0.84
C ARG A 101 1.22 0.45 -1.60
N TYR A 102 0.85 0.29 -2.86
CA TYR A 102 0.19 1.38 -3.61
C TYR A 102 -1.20 1.75 -3.08
N TYR A 103 -1.85 0.89 -2.29
CA TYR A 103 -3.14 1.17 -1.66
C TYR A 103 -3.00 1.70 -0.23
N ILE A 104 -1.92 1.36 0.47
CA ILE A 104 -1.62 1.85 1.83
C ILE A 104 -0.91 3.20 1.77
N TYR A 105 -0.04 3.39 0.77
CA TYR A 105 0.50 4.69 0.37
C TYR A 105 -0.52 5.37 -0.54
N GLU A 106 -1.67 5.72 0.03
CA GLU A 106 -2.49 6.77 -0.55
C GLU A 106 -1.60 8.04 -0.67
N ASP A 107 -1.82 8.82 -1.72
CA ASP A 107 -1.05 10.01 -2.09
C ASP A 107 -1.27 11.19 -1.11
N ASN A 108 -1.33 10.93 0.19
CA ASN A 108 -1.47 11.97 1.21
C ASN A 108 -0.12 12.60 1.55
N VAL A 109 0.61 13.05 0.53
CA VAL A 109 1.38 14.29 0.68
C VAL A 109 0.34 15.38 0.81
N THR A 110 -0.11 15.60 2.04
CA THR A 110 -0.99 16.71 2.35
C THR A 110 -0.30 18.00 1.91
N SER A 111 -1.07 18.99 1.49
CA SER A 111 -0.52 20.32 1.19
C SER A 111 0.31 20.86 2.36
N ASP A 112 0.00 20.45 3.58
CA ASP A 112 0.75 20.75 4.80
C ASP A 112 2.17 20.15 4.80
N LEU A 113 2.34 18.88 4.41
CA LEU A 113 3.67 18.25 4.31
C LEU A 113 4.52 18.89 3.19
N ALA A 114 3.89 19.26 2.07
CA ALA A 114 4.57 19.97 1.00
C ALA A 114 5.02 21.37 1.45
N LEU A 115 4.17 22.08 2.20
CA LEU A 115 4.51 23.38 2.78
C LEU A 115 5.62 23.25 3.83
N GLU A 116 5.55 22.25 4.72
CA GLU A 116 6.59 21.98 5.72
C GLU A 116 7.96 21.69 5.08
N ALA A 117 7.96 20.86 4.03
CA ALA A 117 9.17 20.56 3.27
C ALA A 117 9.74 21.82 2.58
N TYR A 118 8.89 22.67 2.00
CA TYR A 118 9.29 23.93 1.41
C TYR A 118 9.89 24.90 2.45
N GLU A 119 9.23 25.09 3.58
CA GLU A 119 9.71 25.97 4.64
C GLU A 119 11.06 25.50 5.20
N ARG A 120 11.20 24.20 5.48
CA ARG A 120 12.49 23.62 5.93
C ARG A 120 13.56 23.64 4.85
N GLY A 121 13.19 23.67 3.57
CA GLY A 121 14.13 23.77 2.46
C GLY A 121 14.75 25.16 2.28
N LYS A 122 14.29 26.18 3.02
CA LYS A 122 14.85 27.55 2.95
C LYS A 122 16.17 27.70 3.71
N GLU A 123 16.52 26.73 4.54
CA GLU A 123 17.75 26.76 5.34
C GLU A 123 18.47 25.41 5.31
N GLU A 124 19.77 25.46 5.55
CA GLU A 124 20.59 24.28 5.80
C GLU A 124 20.89 24.21 7.28
N ILE A 125 20.82 23.00 7.84
CA ILE A 125 21.17 22.75 9.24
C ILE A 125 22.44 21.92 9.32
N LYS A 126 23.28 22.24 10.30
CA LYS A 126 24.41 21.42 10.70
C LYS A 126 24.07 20.69 11.99
N ALA A 127 24.01 19.36 11.94
CA ALA A 127 23.63 18.55 13.10
C ALA A 127 24.58 17.38 13.32
N SER A 128 24.55 16.87 14.54
CA SER A 128 25.15 15.60 14.92
C SER A 128 24.09 14.62 15.42
N HIS A 129 24.34 13.33 15.26
CA HIS A 129 23.40 12.25 15.54
C HIS A 129 24.02 11.16 16.43
N LEU A 130 23.18 10.57 17.30
CA LEU A 130 23.50 9.43 18.14
C LEU A 130 22.35 8.42 18.02
N LEU A 131 22.65 7.19 17.61
CA LEU A 131 21.66 6.13 17.43
C LEU A 131 21.80 5.04 18.48
N ILE A 132 20.69 4.63 19.09
CA ILE A 132 20.56 3.33 19.76
C ILE A 132 19.58 2.51 18.92
N MET A 133 20.01 1.36 18.43
CA MET A 133 19.24 0.58 17.46
C MET A 133 18.13 -0.23 18.14
N THR A 134 17.02 -0.40 17.42
CA THR A 134 15.93 -1.34 17.72
C THR A 134 15.44 -1.99 16.44
N SER A 135 14.89 -3.19 16.53
CA SER A 135 14.26 -3.92 15.42
C SER A 135 12.73 -3.92 15.54
N PHE A 136 12.03 -4.04 14.40
CA PHE A 136 10.57 -4.25 14.38
C PHE A 136 10.14 -5.55 15.09
N SER A 137 11.04 -6.51 15.22
CA SER A 137 10.80 -7.77 15.92
C SER A 137 11.13 -7.71 17.42
N ASP A 138 11.64 -6.60 17.93
CA ASP A 138 12.06 -6.47 19.31
C ASP A 138 10.87 -6.57 20.27
N SER A 139 11.11 -7.16 21.44
CA SER A 139 10.09 -7.21 22.47
C SER A 139 9.87 -5.81 23.08
N PRO A 140 8.72 -5.56 23.73
CA PRO A 140 8.51 -4.32 24.47
C PRO A 140 9.57 -4.05 25.56
N ALA A 141 10.20 -5.10 26.09
CA ALA A 141 11.27 -4.95 27.07
C ALA A 141 12.57 -4.44 26.43
N ASP A 142 12.88 -4.88 25.22
CA ASP A 142 14.09 -4.48 24.48
C ASP A 142 13.97 -3.02 24.01
N THR A 143 12.82 -2.64 23.47
CA THR A 143 12.56 -1.24 23.06
C THR A 143 12.57 -0.29 24.27
N LEU A 144 12.04 -0.72 25.42
CA LEU A 144 12.11 0.06 26.66
C LEU A 144 13.56 0.25 27.15
N LYS A 145 14.42 -0.77 27.00
CA LYS A 145 15.83 -0.68 27.35
C LYS A 145 16.56 0.34 26.45
N ALA A 146 16.34 0.28 25.14
CA ALA A 146 16.90 1.23 24.19
C ALA A 146 16.43 2.67 24.48
N TYR A 147 15.13 2.85 24.75
CA TYR A 147 14.55 4.14 25.12
C TYR A 147 15.18 4.73 26.39
N LYS A 148 15.32 3.92 27.46
CA LYS A 148 15.96 4.38 28.70
C LYS A 148 17.42 4.76 28.49
N LYS A 149 18.15 4.02 27.65
CA LYS A 149 19.56 4.32 27.32
C LYS A 149 19.66 5.67 26.59
N ILE A 150 18.87 5.90 25.54
CA ILE A 150 18.92 7.17 24.81
C ILE A 150 18.45 8.36 25.66
N ASP A 151 17.47 8.18 26.55
CA ASP A 151 17.00 9.23 27.46
C ASP A 151 18.09 9.66 28.46
N GLN A 152 18.83 8.71 29.02
CA GLN A 152 19.99 9.00 29.89
C GLN A 152 21.10 9.75 29.15
N LEU A 153 21.42 9.34 27.91
CA LEU A 153 22.41 10.02 27.08
C LEU A 153 21.95 11.43 26.70
N ARG A 154 20.66 11.61 26.41
CA ARG A 154 20.07 12.94 26.17
C ARG A 154 20.21 13.85 27.40
N ALA A 155 19.95 13.33 28.59
CA ALA A 155 20.11 14.12 29.83
C ALA A 155 21.57 14.57 30.02
N ARG A 156 22.54 13.67 29.76
CA ARG A 156 23.98 13.99 29.79
C ARG A 156 24.37 15.05 28.77
N ALA A 157 23.90 14.92 27.53
CA ALA A 157 24.13 15.91 26.47
C ALA A 157 23.57 17.29 26.85
N LEU A 158 22.35 17.35 27.42
CA LEU A 158 21.74 18.59 27.88
C LEU A 158 22.44 19.20 29.10
N ALA A 159 23.12 18.38 29.91
CA ALA A 159 23.96 18.83 31.02
C ALA A 159 25.31 19.41 30.55
N GLY A 160 25.60 19.39 29.24
CA GLY A 160 26.80 19.98 28.65
C GLY A 160 27.97 19.00 28.47
N GLU A 161 27.72 17.70 28.59
CA GLU A 161 28.74 16.70 28.21
C GLU A 161 29.02 16.76 26.70
N ASP A 162 30.29 16.53 26.32
CA ASP A 162 30.71 16.58 24.92
C ASP A 162 29.96 15.54 24.08
N PHE A 163 29.20 16.02 23.11
CA PHE A 163 28.32 15.17 22.31
C PHE A 163 29.11 14.18 21.44
N THR A 164 30.26 14.59 20.92
CA THR A 164 31.15 13.71 20.13
C THR A 164 31.62 12.52 20.95
N THR A 165 31.98 12.75 22.21
CA THR A 165 32.36 11.69 23.15
C THR A 165 31.19 10.75 23.41
N LEU A 166 29.99 11.29 23.67
CA LEU A 166 28.78 10.48 23.84
C LEU A 166 28.51 9.60 22.62
N VAL A 167 28.65 10.13 21.41
CA VAL A 167 28.46 9.39 20.17
C VAL A 167 29.49 8.26 20.02
N LYS A 168 30.78 8.56 20.16
CA LYS A 168 31.86 7.58 19.99
C LYS A 168 31.74 6.40 20.96
N GLU A 169 31.29 6.66 22.19
CA GLU A 169 31.18 5.65 23.23
C GLU A 169 29.88 4.84 23.18
N ASN A 170 28.79 5.44 22.68
CA ASN A 170 27.45 4.88 22.89
C ASN A 170 26.63 4.66 21.63
N SER A 171 26.95 5.33 20.52
CA SER A 171 26.19 5.22 19.27
C SER A 171 26.43 3.87 18.61
N GLU A 172 25.35 3.29 18.12
CA GLU A 172 25.32 2.01 17.42
C GLU A 172 25.23 2.20 15.89
N GLU A 173 25.33 3.45 15.42
CA GLU A 173 25.44 3.76 13.99
C GLU A 173 26.74 3.19 13.40
N PRO A 174 26.71 2.64 12.16
CA PRO A 174 27.92 2.21 11.48
C PRO A 174 28.96 3.34 11.38
N ASN A 175 30.20 3.06 11.78
CA ASN A 175 31.32 4.02 11.79
C ASN A 175 31.14 5.24 12.72
N ALA A 176 30.33 5.15 13.78
CA ALA A 176 30.16 6.25 14.75
C ALA A 176 31.49 6.76 15.36
N ASP A 177 32.48 5.89 15.49
CA ASP A 177 33.84 6.21 15.94
C ASP A 177 34.57 7.17 15.00
N LYS A 178 34.26 7.10 13.70
CA LYS A 178 34.87 7.92 12.63
C LYS A 178 34.01 9.11 12.23
N SER A 179 32.69 8.93 12.16
CA SER A 179 31.76 10.00 11.79
C SER A 179 31.60 11.01 12.92
N GLU A 180 31.84 10.58 14.17
CA GLU A 180 31.62 11.40 15.37
C GLU A 180 30.16 11.89 15.46
N GLY A 181 29.26 11.20 14.75
CA GLY A 181 27.86 11.57 14.58
C GLY A 181 27.63 12.78 13.68
N ASN A 182 28.67 13.37 13.07
CA ASN A 182 28.55 14.57 12.27
C ASN A 182 27.84 14.28 10.94
N LEU A 183 26.66 14.88 10.75
CA LEU A 183 25.88 14.77 9.52
C LEU A 183 26.25 15.83 8.46
N GLY A 184 27.11 16.80 8.80
CA GLY A 184 27.40 17.92 7.92
C GLY A 184 26.22 18.88 7.78
N TYR A 185 26.25 19.70 6.72
CA TYR A 185 25.13 20.57 6.35
C TYR A 185 24.17 19.82 5.44
N PHE A 186 22.89 19.85 5.77
CA PHE A 186 21.85 19.24 4.95
C PHE A 186 20.56 20.07 4.97
N SER A 187 19.74 19.90 3.94
CA SER A 187 18.38 20.44 3.83
C SER A 187 17.40 19.30 3.58
N VAL A 188 16.09 19.58 3.57
CA VAL A 188 15.06 18.55 3.27
C VAL A 188 15.27 17.86 1.92
N PHE A 189 15.94 18.50 0.96
CA PHE A 189 16.14 17.94 -0.39
C PHE A 189 17.61 17.61 -0.71
N SER A 190 18.51 17.69 0.27
CA SER A 190 19.92 17.36 0.10
C SER A 190 20.41 16.48 1.26
N LEU A 191 20.83 15.25 0.93
CA LEU A 191 21.56 14.31 1.79
C LEU A 191 22.84 13.87 1.08
#